data_AF-A0A5E4JSD7-F1
#
_entry.id   AF-A0A5E4JSD7-F1
#
_cell.length_a   1.000
_cell.length_b   1.000
_cell.length_c   1.000
_cell.angle_alpha   90.00
_cell.angle_beta   90.00
_cell.angle_gamma   90.00
#
_symmetry.space_group_name_H-M   'P 1'
#
loop_
_entity.id
_entity.type
_entity.pdbx_description
1 polymer ?
#
loop_
_entity_poly.entity_id
_entity_poly.type
_entity_poly.pdbx_seq_one_letter_code
_entity_poly.pdbx_strand_id
1 'polypeptide(L)'
;MSIKKNLLGLIAASCLAFSSGCASYKVSTPDYIRPDFQEYLTDYQNDSLRDKAKEHFLYRVVPLSSEQIKPYDVGHWITWNLFGNENNGIFGEDCKKPYSSNINTWTFLRWQARNPASNLCKYTLGKRTEERNGFAILRANDKFLVLHKDKDPCIFSSTKASFNLSLNHCKPFLAFKFPVFPNRRFDFYFGWRPDNTFGMKLRPFTDDGLW
;
A
#
# COMPACT_ATOMS: atom_id res chain seq x y z
N MET A 1 -26.82 -36.47 3.38
CA MET A 1 -26.22 -36.14 4.71
C MET A 1 -24.68 -35.95 4.69
N SER A 2 -24.00 -36.14 3.56
CA SER A 2 -22.52 -36.08 3.45
C SER A 2 -21.94 -34.64 3.33
N ILE A 3 -22.64 -33.72 2.65
CA ILE A 3 -22.14 -32.37 2.33
C ILE A 3 -21.86 -31.51 3.57
N LYS A 4 -22.69 -31.61 4.63
CA LYS A 4 -22.50 -30.82 5.86
C LYS A 4 -21.23 -31.20 6.62
N LYS A 5 -20.81 -32.48 6.57
CA LYS A 5 -19.58 -32.95 7.23
C LYS A 5 -18.32 -32.42 6.53
N ASN A 6 -18.35 -32.37 5.20
CA ASN A 6 -17.25 -31.83 4.40
C ASN A 6 -17.09 -30.31 4.61
N LEU A 7 -18.20 -29.56 4.70
CA LEU A 7 -18.16 -28.13 4.95
C LEU A 7 -17.60 -27.79 6.35
N LEU A 8 -18.03 -28.52 7.39
CA LEU A 8 -17.51 -28.32 8.74
C LEU A 8 -16.01 -28.65 8.83
N GLY A 9 -15.57 -29.72 8.16
CA GLY A 9 -14.16 -30.09 8.07
C GLY A 9 -13.33 -29.02 7.36
N LEU A 10 -13.85 -28.43 6.28
CA LEU A 10 -13.18 -27.36 5.55
C LEU A 10 -13.07 -26.07 6.39
N ILE A 11 -14.13 -25.72 7.14
CA ILE A 11 -14.11 -24.57 8.06
C ILE A 11 -13.12 -24.82 9.19
N ALA A 12 -13.12 -25.99 9.82
CA ALA A 12 -12.21 -26.33 10.90
C ALA A 12 -10.75 -26.36 10.43
N ALA A 13 -10.47 -26.96 9.26
CA ALA A 13 -9.14 -26.96 8.65
C ALA A 13 -8.69 -25.53 8.28
N SER A 14 -9.60 -24.69 7.78
CA SER A 14 -9.32 -23.28 7.53
C SER A 14 -9.00 -22.55 8.82
N CYS A 15 -9.82 -22.69 9.87
CA CYS A 15 -9.58 -22.09 11.18
C CYS A 15 -8.25 -22.55 11.81
N LEU A 16 -7.89 -23.83 11.67
CA LEU A 16 -6.61 -24.38 12.13
C LEU A 16 -5.41 -23.87 11.31
N ALA A 17 -5.58 -23.72 9.99
CA ALA A 17 -4.59 -23.09 9.12
C ALA A 17 -4.42 -21.60 9.45
N PHE A 18 -5.52 -20.90 9.76
CA PHE A 18 -5.48 -19.52 10.27
C PHE A 18 -4.75 -19.45 11.62
N SER A 19 -5.03 -20.35 12.57
CA SER A 19 -4.40 -20.31 13.90
C SER A 19 -2.93 -20.72 13.91
N SER A 20 -2.51 -21.64 13.04
CA SER A 20 -1.11 -22.07 12.93
C SER A 20 -0.24 -21.10 12.13
N GLY A 21 -0.84 -20.40 11.15
CA GLY A 21 -0.23 -19.25 10.50
C GLY A 21 0.12 -18.15 11.49
N CYS A 22 -0.79 -17.82 12.42
CA CYS A 22 -0.61 -16.76 13.41
C CYS A 22 0.62 -16.85 14.34
N ALA A 23 1.35 -17.97 14.38
CA ALA A 23 2.34 -18.23 15.43
C ALA A 23 3.82 -18.23 15.00
N SER A 24 4.18 -18.16 13.72
CA SER A 24 5.60 -18.36 13.37
C SER A 24 6.04 -17.65 12.09
N TYR A 25 6.53 -16.42 12.27
CA TYR A 25 7.43 -15.80 11.31
C TYR A 25 8.67 -16.69 11.09
N LYS A 26 9.24 -16.65 9.89
CA LYS A 26 10.57 -17.24 9.63
C LYS A 26 11.64 -16.65 10.57
N VAL A 27 11.50 -15.36 10.90
CA VAL A 27 12.30 -14.59 11.85
C VAL A 27 11.37 -13.61 12.57
N SER A 28 11.49 -13.50 13.90
CA SER A 28 10.66 -12.57 14.67
C SER A 28 10.78 -11.15 14.09
N THR A 29 9.69 -10.37 14.10
CA THR A 29 9.72 -8.99 13.60
C THR A 29 10.74 -8.09 14.31
N PRO A 30 10.95 -8.20 15.63
CA PRO A 30 12.04 -7.50 16.31
C PRO A 30 13.43 -7.82 15.72
N ASP A 31 13.70 -9.10 15.46
CA ASP A 31 15.01 -9.61 15.03
C ASP A 31 15.23 -9.52 13.50
N TYR A 32 14.21 -9.14 12.74
CA TYR A 32 14.31 -9.04 11.30
C TYR A 32 14.98 -7.73 10.90
N ILE A 33 16.22 -7.85 10.41
CA ILE A 33 16.98 -6.78 9.77
C ILE A 33 17.07 -7.10 8.30
N ARG A 34 16.54 -6.22 7.46
CA ARG A 34 16.69 -6.34 6.02
C ARG A 34 18.08 -5.90 5.55
N PRO A 35 18.77 -6.71 4.72
CA PRO A 35 20.09 -6.36 4.21
C PRO A 35 20.11 -5.04 3.41
N ASP A 36 19.06 -4.74 2.65
CA ASP A 36 18.90 -3.53 1.84
C ASP A 36 18.59 -2.27 2.66
N PHE A 37 18.25 -2.43 3.95
CA PHE A 37 17.97 -1.31 4.87
C PHE A 37 19.17 -0.87 5.69
N GLN A 38 20.27 -1.64 5.65
CA GLN A 38 21.45 -1.38 6.47
C GLN A 38 22.15 -0.06 6.10
N GLU A 39 21.95 0.42 4.87
CA GLU A 39 22.49 1.69 4.36
C GLU A 39 21.72 2.93 4.82
N TYR A 40 20.45 2.78 5.27
CA TYR A 40 19.60 3.90 5.69
C TYR A 40 19.57 4.15 7.21
N LEU A 41 20.37 3.39 7.98
CA LEU A 41 20.42 3.40 9.46
C LEU A 41 21.22 4.57 10.08
N THR A 42 21.46 5.65 9.34
CA THR A 42 22.41 6.69 9.79
C THR A 42 21.80 7.77 10.69
N ASP A 43 20.48 7.75 10.97
CA ASP A 43 19.83 8.71 11.87
C ASP A 43 19.37 8.05 13.18
N TYR A 44 20.10 8.32 14.27
CA TYR A 44 19.87 7.78 15.62
C TYR A 44 18.42 7.99 16.14
N GLN A 45 17.72 9.02 15.67
CA GLN A 45 16.31 9.26 16.04
C GLN A 45 15.37 8.22 15.41
N ASN A 46 15.66 7.75 14.20
CA ASN A 46 14.85 6.76 13.50
C ASN A 46 14.99 5.37 14.13
N ASP A 47 16.17 5.01 14.64
CA ASP A 47 16.40 3.73 15.30
C ASP A 47 15.49 3.57 16.53
N SER A 48 15.43 4.58 17.40
CA SER A 48 14.57 4.52 18.60
C SER A 48 13.06 4.45 18.30
N LEU A 49 12.63 5.08 17.20
CA LEU A 49 11.23 5.02 16.75
C LEU A 49 10.91 3.67 16.11
N ARG A 50 11.85 3.11 15.35
CA ARG A 50 11.75 1.80 14.73
C ARG A 50 11.67 0.70 15.78
N ASP A 51 12.49 0.76 16.82
CA ASP A 51 12.45 -0.21 17.92
C ASP A 51 11.11 -0.18 18.65
N LYS A 52 10.61 1.03 18.99
CA LYS A 52 9.26 1.20 19.55
C LYS A 52 8.17 0.70 18.61
N ALA A 53 8.33 0.89 17.30
CA ALA A 53 7.37 0.40 16.32
C ALA A 53 7.34 -1.12 16.30
N LYS A 54 8.50 -1.79 16.29
CA LYS A 54 8.64 -3.25 16.32
C LYS A 54 8.01 -3.90 17.56
N GLU A 55 8.00 -3.21 18.69
CA GLU A 55 7.33 -3.67 19.91
C GLU A 55 5.79 -3.61 19.83
N HIS A 56 5.23 -2.91 18.84
CA HIS A 56 3.78 -2.75 18.72
C HIS A 56 3.10 -4.09 18.41
N PHE A 57 2.01 -4.40 19.14
CA PHE A 57 1.33 -5.70 19.05
C PHE A 57 0.85 -6.08 17.64
N LEU A 58 0.57 -5.09 16.79
CA LEU A 58 0.17 -5.32 15.40
C LEU A 58 1.21 -6.08 14.58
N TYR A 59 2.50 -6.00 14.93
CA TYR A 59 3.56 -6.78 14.29
C TYR A 59 3.55 -8.28 14.62
N ARG A 60 2.62 -8.71 15.48
CA ARG A 60 2.29 -10.13 15.67
C ARG A 60 1.34 -10.65 14.60
N VAL A 61 0.59 -9.78 13.94
CA VAL A 61 -0.46 -10.13 12.98
C VAL A 61 -0.16 -9.59 11.58
N VAL A 62 0.55 -8.47 11.46
CA VAL A 62 0.95 -7.87 10.19
C VAL A 62 2.48 -7.89 10.13
N PRO A 63 3.09 -8.77 9.33
CA PRO A 63 4.54 -8.83 9.19
C PRO A 63 5.10 -7.52 8.65
N LEU A 64 6.36 -7.22 8.99
CA LEU A 64 7.10 -6.12 8.38
C LEU A 64 7.38 -6.41 6.89
N SER A 65 7.65 -7.68 6.58
CA SER A 65 8.16 -8.13 5.28
C SER A 65 7.50 -9.42 4.81
N SER A 66 7.28 -9.54 3.50
CA SER A 66 6.84 -10.79 2.87
C SER A 66 7.82 -11.96 3.09
N GLU A 67 9.12 -11.69 3.24
CA GLU A 67 10.16 -12.71 3.47
C GLU A 67 10.03 -13.41 4.84
N GLN A 68 9.30 -12.80 5.77
CA GLN A 68 9.02 -13.37 7.09
C GLN A 68 7.85 -14.36 7.04
N ILE A 69 7.05 -14.34 5.97
CA ILE A 69 5.82 -15.12 5.82
C ILE A 69 6.15 -16.44 5.16
N LYS A 70 5.77 -17.55 5.79
CA LYS A 70 5.88 -18.87 5.16
C LYS A 70 4.91 -18.97 3.98
N PRO A 71 5.24 -19.67 2.88
CA PRO A 71 4.35 -19.77 1.72
C PRO A 71 2.94 -20.31 2.03
N TYR A 72 2.82 -21.16 3.06
CA TYR A 72 1.55 -21.75 3.51
C TYR A 72 0.82 -20.94 4.59
N ASP A 73 1.39 -19.81 5.03
CA ASP A 73 0.81 -18.96 6.08
C ASP A 73 -0.19 -17.97 5.48
N VAL A 74 -1.34 -18.49 5.10
CA VAL A 74 -2.39 -17.73 4.40
C VAL A 74 -2.88 -16.55 5.24
N GLY A 75 -2.96 -16.71 6.57
CA GLY A 75 -3.40 -15.66 7.49
C GLY A 75 -2.50 -14.43 7.41
N HIS A 76 -1.18 -14.61 7.53
CA HIS A 76 -0.24 -13.52 7.43
C HIS A 76 -0.10 -12.97 6.02
N TRP A 77 -0.25 -13.80 4.98
CA TRP A 77 -0.32 -13.27 3.61
C TRP A 77 -1.50 -12.31 3.45
N ILE A 78 -2.67 -12.65 3.97
CA ILE A 78 -3.85 -11.78 3.90
C ILE A 78 -3.61 -10.47 4.66
N THR A 79 -3.17 -10.55 5.92
CA THR A 79 -2.96 -9.35 6.74
C THR A 79 -1.83 -8.49 6.20
N TRP A 80 -0.74 -9.09 5.70
CA TRP A 80 0.34 -8.36 5.04
C TRP A 80 -0.13 -7.68 3.75
N ASN A 81 -0.96 -8.33 2.94
CA ASN A 81 -1.50 -7.72 1.72
C ASN A 81 -2.43 -6.53 2.02
N LEU A 82 -3.31 -6.68 3.02
CA LEU A 82 -4.32 -5.68 3.36
C LEU A 82 -3.78 -4.54 4.22
N PHE A 83 -2.84 -4.83 5.11
CA PHE A 83 -2.40 -3.92 6.17
C PHE A 83 -0.89 -3.69 6.18
N GLY A 84 -0.11 -4.44 5.41
CA GLY A 84 1.33 -4.27 5.34
C GLY A 84 1.73 -3.04 4.52
N ASN A 85 2.98 -2.64 4.73
CA ASN A 85 3.66 -1.61 3.96
C ASN A 85 5.12 -2.02 3.86
N GLU A 86 5.38 -2.96 2.95
CA GLU A 86 6.71 -3.46 2.67
C GLU A 86 7.66 -2.27 2.47
N ASN A 87 8.86 -2.34 3.07
CA ASN A 87 9.94 -1.33 3.02
C ASN A 87 9.76 -0.12 3.95
N ASN A 88 8.57 0.20 4.42
CA ASN A 88 8.39 1.35 5.31
C ASN A 88 7.86 0.95 6.69
N GLY A 89 7.47 -0.32 6.88
CA GLY A 89 6.75 -0.75 8.06
C GLY A 89 5.31 -0.25 8.10
N ILE A 90 4.48 -0.93 8.89
CA ILE A 90 3.05 -0.66 8.94
C ILE A 90 2.75 0.75 9.48
N PHE A 91 3.72 1.40 10.13
CA PHE A 91 3.63 2.78 10.61
C PHE A 91 4.40 3.79 9.74
N GLY A 92 5.12 3.35 8.71
CA GLY A 92 5.96 4.24 7.91
C GLY A 92 7.19 4.72 8.67
N GLU A 93 7.77 3.86 9.49
CA GLU A 93 8.95 4.10 10.31
C GLU A 93 10.28 3.95 9.55
N ASP A 94 10.33 3.16 8.48
CA ASP A 94 11.60 2.85 7.76
C ASP A 94 11.94 3.88 6.65
N CYS A 95 11.15 4.95 6.48
CA CYS A 95 11.44 6.02 5.51
C CYS A 95 12.32 7.13 6.10
N LYS A 96 13.12 7.80 5.22
CA LYS A 96 14.06 8.91 5.55
C LYS A 96 13.50 9.98 6.50
N LYS A 97 12.19 10.16 6.50
CA LYS A 97 11.47 10.88 7.56
C LYS A 97 10.31 9.98 7.97
N PRO A 98 10.19 9.62 9.25
CA PRO A 98 9.07 8.79 9.69
C PRO A 98 7.79 9.55 9.36
N TYR A 99 6.81 8.83 8.81
CA TYR A 99 5.52 9.42 8.50
C TYR A 99 4.87 10.08 9.74
N SER A 100 5.22 9.56 10.91
CA SER A 100 4.85 10.09 12.21
C SER A 100 5.95 9.81 13.21
N SER A 101 6.31 10.81 14.02
CA SER A 101 7.11 10.60 15.23
C SER A 101 6.31 9.91 16.36
N ASN A 102 5.01 9.70 16.16
CA ASN A 102 4.12 9.03 17.11
C ASN A 102 3.58 7.73 16.49
N ILE A 103 4.19 6.61 16.90
CA ILE A 103 3.85 5.27 16.45
C ILE A 103 2.71 4.71 17.29
N ASN A 104 1.52 4.64 16.71
CA ASN A 104 0.33 4.08 17.37
C ASN A 104 -0.70 3.62 16.34
N THR A 105 -1.70 2.86 16.79
CA THR A 105 -2.80 2.33 15.95
C THR A 105 -3.51 3.42 15.14
N TRP A 106 -3.66 4.63 15.66
CA TRP A 106 -4.35 5.71 14.94
C TRP A 106 -3.54 6.23 13.76
N THR A 107 -2.22 6.36 13.92
CA THR A 107 -1.30 6.66 12.82
C THR A 107 -1.40 5.60 11.73
N PHE A 108 -1.40 4.32 12.11
CA PHE A 108 -1.60 3.20 11.19
C PHE A 108 -2.94 3.28 10.45
N LEU A 109 -4.06 3.48 11.15
CA LEU A 109 -5.39 3.59 10.54
C LEU A 109 -5.48 4.77 9.57
N ARG A 110 -4.89 5.92 9.92
CA ARG A 110 -4.78 7.08 9.01
C ARG A 110 -3.97 6.75 7.77
N TRP A 111 -2.88 6.02 7.92
CA TRP A 111 -2.07 5.59 6.79
C TRP A 111 -2.85 4.61 5.88
N GLN A 112 -3.54 3.63 6.47
CA GLN A 112 -4.39 2.68 5.75
C GLN A 112 -5.51 3.36 5.00
N ALA A 113 -6.17 4.34 5.60
CA ALA A 113 -7.20 5.13 4.93
C ALA A 113 -6.63 5.87 3.70
N ARG A 114 -5.35 6.26 3.73
CA ARG A 114 -4.69 6.96 2.61
C ARG A 114 -4.22 6.03 1.50
N ASN A 115 -3.73 4.84 1.85
CA ASN A 115 -3.16 3.84 0.93
C ASN A 115 -3.69 2.44 1.24
N PRO A 116 -5.00 2.22 1.11
CA PRO A 116 -5.61 0.95 1.52
C PRO A 116 -5.02 -0.22 0.73
N ALA A 117 -4.67 -1.30 1.44
CA ALA A 117 -4.09 -2.51 0.86
C ALA A 117 -2.87 -2.22 -0.02
N SER A 118 -1.96 -1.35 0.44
CA SER A 118 -0.80 -0.90 -0.35
C SER A 118 0.04 -2.07 -0.86
N ASN A 119 0.25 -3.09 -0.03
CA ASN A 119 1.02 -4.28 -0.40
C ASN A 119 0.28 -5.14 -1.43
N LEU A 120 -1.02 -5.37 -1.26
CA LEU A 120 -1.84 -6.04 -2.28
C LEU A 120 -1.72 -5.34 -3.63
N CYS A 121 -1.83 -4.01 -3.63
CA CYS A 121 -1.74 -3.20 -4.83
C CYS A 121 -0.36 -3.34 -5.52
N LYS A 122 0.73 -3.27 -4.74
CA LYS A 122 2.11 -3.19 -5.26
C LYS A 122 2.76 -4.54 -5.56
N TYR A 123 2.47 -5.56 -4.77
CA TYR A 123 3.21 -6.84 -4.83
C TYR A 123 2.37 -7.99 -5.37
N THR A 124 1.04 -7.90 -5.27
CA THR A 124 0.14 -8.98 -5.69
C THR A 124 -0.60 -8.65 -6.98
N LEU A 125 -1.20 -7.46 -7.10
CA LEU A 125 -2.05 -7.09 -8.24
C LEU A 125 -1.30 -6.47 -9.43
N GLY A 126 -0.10 -5.92 -9.22
CA GLY A 126 0.64 -5.30 -10.29
C GLY A 126 2.14 -5.31 -10.07
N LYS A 127 2.87 -6.01 -10.93
CA LYS A 127 4.32 -5.98 -10.96
C LYS A 127 4.79 -4.76 -11.75
N ARG A 128 5.65 -3.95 -11.14
CA ARG A 128 6.27 -2.80 -11.80
C ARG A 128 7.02 -3.26 -13.05
N THR A 129 6.75 -2.63 -14.19
CA THR A 129 7.48 -2.83 -15.45
C THR A 129 8.31 -1.59 -15.76
N GLU A 130 9.39 -1.77 -16.51
CA GLU A 130 10.18 -0.66 -17.04
C GLU A 130 9.42 0.10 -18.12
N GLU A 131 8.69 -0.64 -18.96
CA GLU A 131 7.83 -0.07 -19.99
C GLU A 131 6.63 0.65 -19.37
N ARG A 132 6.55 1.96 -19.65
CA ARG A 132 5.38 2.76 -19.32
C ARG A 132 4.47 2.84 -20.52
N ASN A 133 3.37 2.10 -20.48
CA ASN A 133 2.35 2.12 -21.52
C ASN A 133 1.02 2.56 -20.93
N GLY A 134 0.39 3.54 -21.57
CA GLY A 134 -0.79 4.20 -21.07
C GLY A 134 -1.53 4.90 -22.18
N PHE A 135 -2.81 4.60 -22.27
CA PHE A 135 -3.74 5.17 -23.22
C PHE A 135 -4.74 6.06 -22.46
N ALA A 136 -4.68 7.38 -22.63
CA ALA A 136 -5.66 8.26 -22.00
C ALA A 136 -6.96 8.27 -22.81
N ILE A 137 -8.06 7.84 -22.20
CA ILE A 137 -9.42 7.95 -22.77
C ILE A 137 -9.92 9.37 -22.59
N LEU A 138 -9.82 9.89 -21.37
CA LEU A 138 -10.30 11.23 -21.04
C LEU A 138 -9.37 11.85 -20.02
N ARG A 139 -8.93 13.06 -20.30
CA ARG A 139 -8.14 13.84 -19.36
C ARG A 139 -8.56 15.29 -19.39
N ALA A 140 -8.82 15.85 -18.22
CA ALA A 140 -9.17 17.25 -18.06
C ALA A 140 -8.32 17.86 -16.95
N ASN A 141 -7.95 19.13 -17.12
CA ASN A 141 -7.40 19.94 -16.04
C ASN A 141 -7.84 21.40 -16.21
N ASP A 142 -7.22 22.31 -15.47
CA ASP A 142 -7.49 23.74 -15.49
C ASP A 142 -7.12 24.45 -16.81
N LYS A 143 -6.49 23.75 -17.76
CA LYS A 143 -5.97 24.33 -19.01
C LYS A 143 -6.47 23.64 -20.26
N PHE A 144 -6.78 22.35 -20.19
CA PHE A 144 -7.10 21.56 -21.36
C PHE A 144 -8.05 20.41 -21.07
N LEU A 145 -8.64 19.93 -22.17
CA LEU A 145 -9.39 18.69 -22.28
C LEU A 145 -8.78 17.86 -23.41
N VAL A 146 -8.47 16.59 -23.14
CA VAL A 146 -7.93 15.62 -24.09
C VAL A 146 -8.84 14.40 -24.09
N LEU A 147 -9.43 14.09 -25.24
CA LEU A 147 -10.36 12.96 -25.44
C LEU A 147 -9.68 11.68 -25.97
N HIS A 148 -8.37 11.74 -26.19
CA HIS A 148 -7.56 10.60 -26.62
C HIS A 148 -6.08 10.99 -26.61
N LYS A 149 -5.21 10.22 -25.95
CA LYS A 149 -3.75 10.42 -26.08
C LYS A 149 -2.97 9.15 -25.77
N ASP A 150 -2.13 8.77 -26.73
CA ASP A 150 -1.22 7.65 -26.59
C ASP A 150 0.01 8.02 -25.75
N LYS A 151 0.51 7.05 -24.99
CA LYS A 151 1.75 7.12 -24.20
C LYS A 151 1.82 8.33 -23.25
N ASP A 152 0.81 8.49 -22.40
CA ASP A 152 0.80 9.53 -21.38
C ASP A 152 0.96 8.96 -19.96
N PRO A 153 2.20 8.85 -19.43
CA PRO A 153 2.48 8.16 -18.18
C PRO A 153 2.12 8.98 -16.92
N CYS A 154 1.43 10.12 -17.06
CA CYS A 154 1.10 10.96 -15.93
C CYS A 154 -0.19 10.51 -15.23
N ILE A 155 -0.16 10.42 -13.90
CA ILE A 155 -1.36 10.14 -13.08
C ILE A 155 -2.24 11.38 -12.96
N PHE A 156 -1.64 12.55 -12.65
CA PHE A 156 -2.31 13.84 -12.55
C PHE A 156 -1.59 14.87 -13.42
N SER A 157 -2.28 15.45 -14.41
CA SER A 157 -1.68 16.42 -15.34
C SER A 157 -1.60 17.85 -14.81
N SER A 158 -2.05 18.10 -13.59
CA SER A 158 -1.99 19.42 -12.95
C SER A 158 -1.83 19.29 -11.43
N THR A 159 -1.28 20.35 -10.83
CA THR A 159 -1.19 20.51 -9.37
C THR A 159 -2.52 20.98 -8.77
N LYS A 160 -3.40 21.63 -9.56
CA LYS A 160 -4.69 22.16 -9.13
C LYS A 160 -5.82 21.11 -9.26
N ALA A 161 -6.54 21.15 -10.38
CA ALA A 161 -7.60 20.22 -10.71
C ALA A 161 -7.16 19.31 -11.86
N SER A 162 -7.43 18.02 -11.74
CA SER A 162 -7.09 17.02 -12.75
C SER A 162 -8.13 15.90 -12.70
N PHE A 163 -8.55 15.45 -13.86
CA PHE A 163 -9.30 14.21 -14.04
C PHE A 163 -8.57 13.38 -15.09
N ASN A 164 -8.48 12.08 -14.89
CA ASN A 164 -7.79 11.16 -15.78
C ASN A 164 -8.50 9.80 -15.76
N LEU A 165 -8.98 9.38 -16.92
CA LEU A 165 -9.49 8.06 -17.20
C LEU A 165 -8.59 7.47 -18.29
N SER A 166 -7.94 6.35 -18.00
CA SER A 166 -6.97 5.75 -18.91
C SER A 166 -7.03 4.22 -18.89
N LEU A 167 -6.50 3.61 -19.95
CA LEU A 167 -6.21 2.19 -20.07
C LEU A 167 -4.68 2.00 -20.07
N ASN A 168 -4.11 1.67 -18.93
CA ASN A 168 -2.67 1.42 -18.81
C ASN A 168 -2.42 -0.07 -18.99
N HIS A 169 -1.65 -0.45 -20.02
CA HIS A 169 -1.47 -1.86 -20.40
C HIS A 169 -2.81 -2.58 -20.64
N CYS A 170 -3.77 -1.90 -21.28
CA CYS A 170 -5.15 -2.36 -21.48
C CYS A 170 -5.96 -2.59 -20.17
N LYS A 171 -5.51 -2.03 -19.05
CA LYS A 171 -6.19 -2.14 -17.74
C LYS A 171 -6.69 -0.78 -17.26
N PRO A 172 -7.85 -0.73 -16.61
CA PRO A 172 -8.49 0.53 -16.26
C PRO A 172 -7.73 1.30 -15.18
N PHE A 173 -7.77 2.62 -15.30
CA PHE A 173 -7.24 3.56 -14.33
C PHE A 173 -8.14 4.79 -14.27
N LEU A 174 -8.47 5.20 -13.04
CA LEU A 174 -9.21 6.42 -12.76
C LEU A 174 -8.44 7.23 -11.74
N ALA A 175 -8.25 8.51 -12.00
CA ALA A 175 -7.69 9.44 -11.05
C ALA A 175 -8.40 10.78 -11.14
N PHE A 176 -8.62 11.41 -10.00
CA PHE A 176 -9.10 12.77 -9.94
C PHE A 176 -8.52 13.52 -8.75
N LYS A 177 -8.36 14.81 -8.95
CA LYS A 177 -7.81 15.76 -8.01
C LYS A 177 -8.56 17.06 -8.17
N PHE A 178 -8.97 17.66 -7.07
CA PHE A 178 -9.60 18.97 -7.09
C PHE A 178 -9.35 19.72 -5.77
N PRO A 179 -9.28 21.07 -5.80
CA PRO A 179 -9.22 21.87 -4.59
C PRO A 179 -10.54 21.76 -3.81
N VAL A 180 -10.45 21.68 -2.49
CA VAL A 180 -11.62 21.66 -1.57
C VAL A 180 -11.69 22.95 -0.76
N PHE A 181 -10.55 23.43 -0.28
CA PHE A 181 -10.40 24.70 0.45
C PHE A 181 -9.15 25.45 -0.04
N PRO A 182 -8.96 26.73 0.31
CA PRO A 182 -7.67 27.38 0.12
C PRO A 182 -6.53 26.53 0.72
N ASN A 183 -5.56 26.15 -0.10
CA ASN A 183 -4.41 25.29 0.25
C ASN A 183 -4.71 23.83 0.59
N ARG A 184 -5.94 23.34 0.37
CA ARG A 184 -6.27 21.92 0.54
C ARG A 184 -6.89 21.34 -0.70
N ARG A 185 -6.42 20.14 -1.05
CA ARG A 185 -6.97 19.36 -2.17
C ARG A 185 -7.34 17.95 -1.76
N PHE A 186 -8.29 17.42 -2.52
CA PHE A 186 -8.64 16.02 -2.55
C PHE A 186 -7.82 15.33 -3.63
N ASP A 187 -7.12 14.23 -3.30
CA ASP A 187 -6.47 13.36 -4.29
C ASP A 187 -7.10 11.96 -4.21
N PHE A 188 -7.55 11.42 -5.35
CA PHE A 188 -7.92 10.02 -5.47
C PHE A 188 -7.36 9.40 -6.74
N TYR A 189 -6.97 8.13 -6.64
CA TYR A 189 -6.84 7.27 -7.80
C TYR A 189 -7.10 5.81 -7.45
N PHE A 190 -7.51 5.05 -8.45
CA PHE A 190 -7.74 3.61 -8.38
C PHE A 190 -7.47 2.97 -9.75
N GLY A 191 -6.71 1.88 -9.77
CA GLY A 191 -6.46 1.08 -10.97
C GLY A 191 -4.98 0.84 -11.27
N TRP A 192 -4.70 0.36 -12.49
CA TRP A 192 -3.33 0.11 -12.94
C TRP A 192 -2.67 1.39 -13.40
N ARG A 193 -1.52 1.72 -12.82
CA ARG A 193 -0.72 2.89 -13.16
C ARG A 193 0.10 2.63 -14.43
N PRO A 194 0.68 3.66 -15.06
CA PRO A 194 1.45 3.51 -16.28
C PRO A 194 2.66 2.57 -16.16
N ASP A 195 3.21 2.40 -14.96
CA ASP A 195 4.28 1.43 -14.65
C ASP A 195 3.77 0.01 -14.37
N ASN A 196 2.52 -0.31 -14.75
CA ASN A 196 1.82 -1.59 -14.54
C ASN A 196 1.60 -1.99 -13.07
N THR A 197 1.90 -1.12 -12.11
CA THR A 197 1.55 -1.37 -10.72
C THR A 197 0.08 -1.01 -10.47
N PHE A 198 -0.64 -1.83 -9.72
CA PHE A 198 -1.96 -1.44 -9.25
C PHE A 198 -1.79 -0.46 -8.08
N GLY A 199 -2.72 0.49 -7.96
CA GLY A 199 -2.66 1.44 -6.86
C GLY A 199 -4.04 1.97 -6.50
N MET A 200 -4.23 2.17 -5.21
CA MET A 200 -5.36 2.89 -4.65
C MET A 200 -4.84 3.96 -3.70
N LYS A 201 -5.36 5.18 -3.83
CA LYS A 201 -5.03 6.30 -2.97
C LYS A 201 -6.28 7.11 -2.70
N LEU A 202 -6.48 7.48 -1.44
CA LEU A 202 -7.56 8.37 -1.01
C LEU A 202 -6.99 9.40 -0.03
N ARG A 203 -6.82 10.64 -0.46
CA ARG A 203 -6.40 11.73 0.43
C ARG A 203 -7.47 12.80 0.45
N PRO A 204 -8.36 12.82 1.46
CA PRO A 204 -9.43 13.79 1.52
C PRO A 204 -8.91 15.22 1.72
N PHE A 205 -7.80 15.37 2.44
CA PHE A 205 -7.15 16.65 2.72
C PHE A 205 -5.64 16.49 2.54
N THR A 206 -5.10 17.03 1.45
CA THR A 206 -3.67 17.19 1.24
C THR A 206 -3.35 18.68 1.19
N ASP A 207 -2.41 19.11 2.02
CA ASP A 207 -1.92 20.48 1.97
C ASP A 207 -1.00 20.65 0.76
N ASP A 208 -1.12 21.76 0.03
CA ASP A 208 -0.40 21.98 -1.23
C ASP A 208 1.14 22.13 -1.06
N GLY A 209 1.65 22.14 0.18
CA GLY A 209 3.07 22.39 0.50
C GLY A 209 3.84 21.23 1.15
N LEU A 210 3.26 20.03 1.33
CA LEU A 210 3.94 18.89 1.96
C LEU A 210 4.08 17.73 0.97
N TRP A 211 5.24 17.67 0.31
CA TRP A 211 5.78 16.48 -0.37
C TRP A 211 7.14 16.14 0.22
#